data_AF-A0A384LMF5-F1
#
_entry.id   AF-A0A384LMF5-F1
#
_cell.length_a   1.000
_cell.length_b   1.000
_cell.length_c   1.000
_cell.angle_alpha   90.00
_cell.angle_beta   90.00
_cell.angle_gamma   90.00
#
_symmetry.space_group_name_H-M   'P 1'
#
loop_
_entity.id
_entity.type
_entity.pdbx_description
1 polymer ?
#
loop_
_entity_poly.entity_id
_entity_poly.type
_entity_poly.pdbx_seq_one_letter_code
_entity_poly.pdbx_strand_id
1 'polypeptide(L)'
;MVTSTDVNIELEPYQSVLKRKYIPYLLFLFHIFAFVSVIFLFDRICEHRNKRSVKFDLLLCLITSISVGMALYVLLLYFNVCL
;
A
#
# COMPACT_ATOMS: atom_id res chain seq x y z
N MET A 1 32.60 -8.59 -14.68
CA MET A 1 32.43 -8.84 -13.24
C MET A 1 32.63 -7.50 -12.55
N VAL A 2 31.55 -6.71 -12.44
CA VAL A 2 31.62 -5.38 -11.82
C VAL A 2 31.51 -5.59 -10.32
N THR A 3 32.61 -5.34 -9.63
CA THR A 3 32.75 -5.37 -8.18
C THR A 3 31.72 -4.44 -7.57
N SER A 4 30.79 -5.01 -6.81
CA SER A 4 29.89 -4.30 -5.92
C SER A 4 30.73 -3.54 -4.90
N THR A 5 31.03 -2.28 -5.18
CA THR A 5 31.45 -1.34 -4.15
C THR A 5 30.30 -1.24 -3.17
N ASP A 6 30.51 -1.79 -1.97
CA ASP A 6 29.74 -1.48 -0.77
C ASP A 6 29.82 0.03 -0.54
N VAL A 7 28.98 0.77 -1.25
CA VAL A 7 28.69 2.15 -0.90
C VAL A 7 27.79 2.02 0.32
N ASN A 8 28.41 1.94 1.49
CA ASN A 8 27.78 2.27 2.76
C ASN A 8 27.41 3.75 2.67
N ILE A 9 26.30 4.03 1.97
CA ILE A 9 25.65 5.33 2.00
C ILE A 9 25.11 5.43 3.41
N GLU A 10 25.93 5.96 4.31
CA GLU A 10 25.48 6.54 5.56
C GLU A 10 24.57 7.71 5.17
N LEU A 11 23.31 7.39 4.82
CA LEU A 11 22.25 8.39 4.76
C LEU A 11 22.22 8.98 6.17
N GLU A 12 22.71 10.22 6.29
CA GLU A 12 22.51 11.07 7.46
C GLU A 12 21.09 10.84 7.98
N PRO A 13 20.88 10.77 9.31
CA PRO A 13 19.59 10.41 9.86
C PRO A 13 18.64 11.57 9.59
N TYR A 14 18.04 11.59 8.40
CA TYR A 14 16.82 12.30 8.14
C TYR A 14 15.95 11.97 9.35
N GLN A 15 15.50 13.00 10.06
CA GLN A 15 14.40 12.86 11.00
C GLN A 15 13.14 12.52 10.19
N SER A 16 13.15 11.34 9.57
CA SER A 16 12.04 10.79 8.86
C SER A 16 10.99 10.48 9.92
N VAL A 17 9.79 11.02 9.73
CA VAL A 17 8.59 10.71 10.55
C VAL A 17 8.44 9.19 10.76
N LEU A 18 8.98 8.39 9.83
CA LEU A 18 8.96 6.94 9.86
C LEU A 18 10.37 6.35 9.84
N LYS A 19 10.79 5.67 10.94
CA LYS A 19 12.08 4.94 10.96
C LYS A 19 12.06 3.79 9.96
N ARG A 20 13.15 3.63 9.20
CA ARG A 20 13.30 2.60 8.14
C ARG A 20 13.00 1.18 8.62
N LYS A 21 13.29 0.87 9.90
CA LYS A 21 12.97 -0.41 10.55
C LYS A 21 11.48 -0.78 10.50
N TYR A 22 10.57 0.19 10.46
CA TYR A 22 9.12 -0.04 10.46
C TYR A 22 8.49 -0.11 9.06
N ILE A 23 9.22 0.27 8.01
CA ILE A 23 8.73 0.22 6.62
C ILE A 23 8.24 -1.19 6.22
N PRO A 24 8.98 -2.29 6.45
CA PRO A 24 8.49 -3.63 6.06
C PRO A 24 7.21 -4.04 6.80
N TYR A 25 7.03 -3.64 8.07
CA TYR A 25 5.81 -3.92 8.82
C TYR A 25 4.61 -3.15 8.25
N LEU A 26 4.81 -1.88 7.88
CA LEU A 26 3.78 -1.08 7.22
C LEU A 26 3.44 -1.61 5.84
N LEU A 27 4.43 -2.09 5.09
CA LEU A 27 4.22 -2.72 3.79
C LEU A 27 3.25 -3.90 3.92
N PHE A 28 3.52 -4.80 4.86
CA PHE A 28 2.64 -5.94 5.12
C PHE A 28 1.23 -5.51 5.53
N LEU A 29 1.13 -4.56 6.46
CA LEU A 29 -0.17 -4.10 6.97
C LEU A 29 -1.02 -3.48 5.85
N PHE A 30 -0.46 -2.57 5.06
CA PHE A 30 -1.17 -1.93 3.95
C PHE A 30 -1.50 -2.90 2.82
N HIS A 31 -0.64 -3.87 2.51
CA HIS A 31 -0.95 -4.88 1.49
C HIS A 31 -2.08 -5.80 1.91
N ILE A 32 -2.07 -6.29 3.16
CA ILE A 32 -3.17 -7.12 3.68
C ILE A 32 -4.47 -6.31 3.67
N PHE A 33 -4.44 -5.07 4.13
CA PHE A 33 -5.61 -4.20 4.15
C PHE A 33 -6.17 -3.91 2.75
N ALA A 34 -5.29 -3.61 1.78
CA ALA A 34 -5.66 -3.42 0.39
C ALA A 34 -6.27 -4.70 -0.21
N PHE A 35 -5.68 -5.87 0.06
CA PHE A 35 -6.18 -7.15 -0.42
C PHE A 35 -7.58 -7.46 0.12
N VAL A 36 -7.79 -7.31 1.43
CA VAL A 36 -9.12 -7.50 2.06
C VAL A 36 -10.13 -6.52 1.49
N SER A 37 -9.75 -5.25 1.30
CA SER A 37 -10.64 -4.23 0.73
C SER A 37 -11.07 -4.60 -0.69
N VAL A 38 -10.14 -5.08 -1.53
CA VAL A 38 -10.43 -5.53 -2.90
C VAL A 38 -11.37 -6.74 -2.90
N ILE A 39 -11.12 -7.73 -2.03
CA ILE A 39 -12.02 -8.89 -1.89
C ILE A 39 -13.43 -8.43 -1.53
N PHE A 40 -13.57 -7.55 -0.54
CA PHE A 40 -14.87 -7.06 -0.10
C PHE A 40 -15.60 -6.29 -1.20
N LEU A 41 -14.87 -5.53 -2.02
CA LEU A 41 -15.42 -4.87 -3.20
C LEU A 41 -15.92 -5.88 -4.25
N PHE A 42 -15.14 -6.94 -4.50
CA PHE A 42 -15.55 -8.01 -5.42
C PHE A 42 -16.77 -8.79 -4.93
N ASP A 43 -16.80 -9.15 -3.65
CA ASP A 43 -17.93 -9.83 -3.01
C ASP A 43 -19.21 -9.00 -3.16
N ARG A 44 -19.12 -7.70 -2.86
CA ARG A 44 -20.18 -6.72 -3.12
C ARG A 44 -20.60 -6.69 -4.58
N ILE A 45 -19.67 -6.71 -5.53
CA ILE A 45 -19.95 -6.71 -6.99
C ILE A 45 -20.74 -7.96 -7.39
N CYS A 46 -20.33 -9.12 -6.91
CA CYS A 46 -20.96 -10.42 -7.18
C CYS A 46 -22.37 -10.55 -6.57
N GLU A 47 -22.65 -9.90 -5.44
CA GLU A 47 -23.97 -9.94 -4.80
C GLU A 47 -25.05 -9.24 -5.66
N HIS A 48 -25.93 -10.04 -6.27
CA HIS A 48 -26.84 -9.59 -7.32
C HIS A 48 -28.05 -8.77 -6.81
N ARG A 49 -28.04 -7.48 -7.16
CA ARG A 49 -29.13 -6.63 -7.70
C ARG A 49 -30.36 -6.21 -6.89
N ASN A 50 -30.70 -6.74 -5.72
CA ASN A 50 -32.04 -6.44 -5.16
C ASN A 50 -32.16 -5.18 -4.27
N LYS A 51 -31.09 -4.67 -3.64
CA LYS A 51 -31.11 -3.42 -2.84
C LYS A 51 -29.74 -2.71 -2.83
N ARG A 52 -29.20 -2.47 -4.01
CA ARG A 52 -27.85 -1.92 -4.14
C ARG A 52 -27.86 -0.39 -3.99
N SER A 53 -27.27 0.11 -2.91
CA SER A 53 -27.11 1.54 -2.69
C SER A 53 -25.85 2.04 -3.40
N VAL A 54 -26.02 2.72 -4.54
CA VAL A 54 -24.93 3.27 -5.37
C VAL A 54 -23.96 4.13 -4.54
N LYS A 55 -24.47 4.85 -3.53
CA LYS A 55 -23.66 5.66 -2.61
C LYS A 55 -22.63 4.83 -1.82
N PHE A 56 -23.01 3.63 -1.37
CA PHE A 56 -22.11 2.76 -0.61
C PHE A 56 -21.06 2.14 -1.52
N ASP A 57 -21.42 1.74 -2.73
CA ASP A 57 -20.46 1.18 -3.69
C ASP A 57 -19.39 2.22 -4.08
N LEU A 58 -19.79 3.49 -4.27
CA LEU A 58 -18.87 4.59 -4.54
C LEU A 58 -17.92 4.86 -3.37
N LEU A 59 -18.45 4.89 -2.14
CA LEU A 59 -17.62 5.05 -0.92
C LEU A 59 -16.63 3.90 -0.76
N LEU A 60 -17.09 2.67 -0.95
CA LEU A 60 -16.25 1.48 -0.83
C LEU A 60 -15.14 1.48 -1.89
N CYS A 61 -15.46 1.85 -3.12
CA CYS A 61 -14.50 2.03 -4.21
C CYS A 61 -13.45 3.12 -3.91
N LEU A 62 -13.88 4.23 -3.30
CA LEU A 62 -12.96 5.31 -2.91
C LEU A 62 -12.00 4.84 -1.81
N ILE A 63 -12.50 4.11 -0.81
CA ILE A 63 -11.68 3.53 0.27
C ILE A 63 -10.69 2.52 -0.30
N THR A 64 -11.13 1.63 -1.19
CA THR A 64 -10.24 0.62 -1.80
C THR A 64 -9.16 1.27 -2.64
N SER A 65 -9.49 2.30 -3.43
CA SER A 65 -8.53 3.05 -4.24
C SER A 65 -7.45 3.72 -3.39
N ILE A 66 -7.83 4.37 -2.28
CA ILE A 66 -6.88 4.99 -1.35
C ILE A 66 -5.98 3.92 -0.71
N SER A 67 -6.58 2.79 -0.30
CA SER A 67 -5.87 1.69 0.34
C SER A 67 -4.82 1.06 -0.57
N VAL A 68 -5.18 0.81 -1.83
CA VAL A 68 -4.25 0.29 -2.85
C VAL A 68 -3.16 1.31 -3.19
N GLY A 69 -3.52 2.59 -3.31
CA GLY A 69 -2.54 3.67 -3.55
C GLY A 69 -1.51 3.77 -2.42
N MET A 70 -1.94 3.72 -1.17
CA MET A 70 -1.05 3.72 -0.01
C MET A 70 -0.17 2.47 0.04
N ALA A 71 -0.71 1.29 -0.28
CA ALA A 71 0.06 0.05 -0.36
C ALA A 71 1.17 0.13 -1.42
N LEU A 72 0.86 0.65 -2.62
CA LEU A 72 1.83 0.86 -3.69
C LEU A 72 2.89 1.90 -3.31
N TYR A 73 2.49 2.99 -2.67
CA TYR A 73 3.44 4.01 -2.20
C TYR A 73 4.45 3.44 -1.20
N VAL A 74 3.99 2.66 -0.22
CA VAL A 74 4.87 2.02 0.76
C VAL A 74 5.76 0.95 0.11
N LEU A 75 5.27 0.25 -0.92
CA LEU A 75 6.07 -0.69 -1.71
C LEU A 75 7.22 0.03 -2.43
N LEU A 76 6.94 1.17 -3.07
CA LEU A 76 7.95 1.98 -3.76
C LEU A 76 8.98 2.55 -2.80
N LEU A 77 8.55 2.99 -1.61
CA LEU A 77 9.45 3.40 -0.54
C LEU A 77 10.35 2.26 -0.07
N TYR A 78 9.83 1.04 0.03
CA TYR A 78 10.62 -0.13 0.43
C TYR A 78 11.74 -0.45 -0.57
N PHE A 79 11.46 -0.36 -1.87
CA PHE A 79 12.46 -0.57 -2.92
C PHE A 79 13.39 0.65 -3.15
N ASN A 80 13.31 1.69 -2.31
CA ASN A 80 14.06 2.94 -2.48
C ASN A 80 13.87 3.58 -3.87
N VAL A 81 12.75 3.33 -4.57
CA VAL A 81 12.51 3.88 -5.92
C VAL A 81 12.08 5.35 -5.84
N CYS A 82 11.52 5.77 -4.70
CA CYS A 82 11.06 7.14 -4.44
C CYS A 82 11.99 7.95 -3.52
N LEU A 83 13.24 7.49 -3.31
CA LEU A 83 14.23 8.11 -2.43
C LEU A 83 15.49 8.43 -3.24
#